data_AF-A0A2W5RSZ9-F1
#
_entry.id   AF-A0A2W5RSZ9-F1
#
_cell.length_a   1.000
_cell.length_b   1.000
_cell.length_c   1.000
_cell.angle_alpha   90.00
_cell.angle_beta   90.00
_cell.angle_gamma   90.00
#
_symmetry.space_group_name_H-M   'P 1'
#
loop_
_entity.id
_entity.type
_entity.pdbx_description
1 polymer ?
#
loop_
_entity_poly.entity_id
_entity_poly.type
_entity_poly.pdbx_seq_one_letter_code
_entity_poly.pdbx_strand_id
1 'polypeptide(L)'
;MLFTRKPLLIACAIASSVLFTACSNNTEEKKQDSLTASAPATGEASTLTERNAKQRLIDTLQKHFKTANINAKIIDIKTTEVPNLFWVNLEGMSSVYTTADGKYIIQGDVIRLGDKTLHNVSDNLQAEANKKLLAGLKTEDLLVYKAKGKTKHVVYVFTDASCPYCHKLHEHIPEITAQGIEVRYIAWPRGEQFMPAMESVWCSADRQAAFDQAISGAQLPPATCKNPVRDQYQLGLNMGVNGTPAIYNVEGEYLGGYLAPSELLNRLK
;
A
#
# COMPACT_ATOMS: atom_id res chain seq x y z
N MET A 1 -42.31 -10.63 6.47
CA MET A 1 -42.58 -9.82 7.68
C MET A 1 -42.69 -8.37 7.26
N LEU A 2 -43.92 -7.83 7.27
CA LEU A 2 -44.21 -6.44 6.94
C LEU A 2 -43.87 -5.55 8.14
N PHE A 3 -42.98 -4.58 7.97
CA PHE A 3 -42.75 -3.52 8.95
C PHE A 3 -43.64 -2.31 8.61
N THR A 4 -44.67 -2.13 9.40
CA THR A 4 -45.59 -0.98 9.35
C THR A 4 -44.94 0.26 9.96
N ARG A 5 -44.87 1.34 9.19
CA ARG A 5 -44.47 2.68 9.66
C ARG A 5 -45.69 3.40 10.26
N LYS A 6 -45.58 3.90 11.49
CA LYS A 6 -46.53 4.85 12.09
C LYS A 6 -46.11 6.30 11.77
N PRO A 7 -47.04 7.21 11.44
CA PRO A 7 -46.75 8.63 11.31
C PRO A 7 -46.97 9.34 12.66
N LEU A 8 -46.05 10.22 13.04
CA LEU A 8 -46.28 11.18 14.12
C LEU A 8 -46.39 12.57 13.49
N LEU A 9 -47.60 13.11 13.54
CA LEU A 9 -47.94 14.51 13.24
C LEU A 9 -47.52 15.37 14.44
N ILE A 10 -46.75 16.43 14.20
CA ILE A 10 -46.66 17.58 15.11
C ILE A 10 -46.87 18.84 14.28
N ALA A 11 -47.92 19.58 14.64
CA ALA A 11 -48.36 20.80 14.01
C ALA A 11 -47.73 22.05 14.66
N CYS A 12 -47.52 23.04 13.79
CA CYS A 12 -47.37 24.49 13.93
C CYS A 12 -47.31 25.16 15.31
N ALA A 13 -46.34 26.09 15.44
CA ALA A 13 -46.63 27.45 15.94
C ALA A 13 -45.69 28.47 15.27
N ILE A 14 -46.30 29.43 14.56
CA ILE A 14 -45.68 30.61 13.94
C ILE A 14 -45.81 31.76 14.95
N ALA A 15 -44.76 32.53 15.20
CA ALA A 15 -44.88 33.91 15.72
C ALA A 15 -43.63 34.75 15.40
N SER A 16 -43.77 35.50 14.30
CA SER A 16 -43.37 36.89 14.02
C SER A 16 -42.21 37.58 14.76
N SER A 17 -41.35 38.12 13.90
CA SER A 17 -40.37 39.20 14.06
C SER A 17 -40.83 40.45 14.81
N VAL A 18 -39.90 41.04 15.59
CA VAL A 18 -39.82 42.49 15.82
C VAL A 18 -38.36 42.93 15.76
N LEU A 19 -38.08 43.80 14.79
CA LEU A 19 -36.88 44.62 14.67
C LEU A 19 -36.98 45.79 15.65
N PHE A 20 -35.92 46.05 16.43
CA PHE A 20 -35.66 47.36 17.01
C PHE A 20 -34.21 47.75 16.78
N THR A 21 -34.02 48.62 15.81
CA THR A 21 -32.91 49.57 15.71
C THR A 21 -33.04 50.63 16.79
N ALA A 22 -31.98 50.85 17.57
CA ALA A 22 -31.76 52.10 18.28
C ALA A 22 -30.26 52.38 18.38
N CYS A 23 -29.83 53.45 17.70
CA CYS A 23 -28.52 54.07 17.84
C CYS A 23 -28.47 54.89 19.13
N SER A 24 -27.34 54.88 19.84
CA SER A 24 -26.85 56.08 20.53
C SER A 24 -25.35 56.00 20.71
N ASN A 25 -24.67 57.07 20.28
CA ASN A 25 -23.23 57.28 20.35
C ASN A 25 -22.79 57.50 21.80
N ASN A 26 -21.62 56.97 22.16
CA ASN A 26 -20.59 57.82 22.76
C ASN A 26 -19.20 57.21 22.61
N THR A 27 -18.32 58.11 22.18
CA THR A 27 -16.90 58.03 21.87
C THR A 27 -16.08 57.57 23.06
N GLU A 28 -15.19 56.59 22.87
CA GLU A 28 -13.88 56.50 23.53
C GLU A 28 -13.05 55.40 22.83
N GLU A 29 -12.42 55.75 21.70
CA GLU A 29 -11.39 54.92 21.07
C GLU A 29 -10.10 55.00 21.90
N LYS A 30 -9.84 53.97 22.71
CA LYS A 30 -8.52 53.69 23.25
C LYS A 30 -7.78 52.77 22.29
N LYS A 31 -6.85 53.37 21.56
CA LYS A 31 -5.83 52.76 20.70
C LYS A 31 -5.17 51.59 21.44
N GLN A 32 -5.44 50.35 21.01
CA GLN A 32 -4.69 49.19 21.43
C GLN A 32 -4.13 48.52 20.19
N ASP A 33 -2.80 48.55 20.12
CA ASP A 33 -1.97 48.16 18.99
C ASP A 33 -2.41 46.83 18.41
N SER A 34 -2.83 46.87 17.14
CA SER A 34 -2.90 45.70 16.28
C SER A 34 -1.48 45.16 16.11
N LEU A 35 -1.13 44.13 16.89
CA LEU A 35 -0.05 43.22 16.54
C LEU A 35 -0.52 42.36 15.37
N THR A 36 -0.63 42.99 14.20
CA THR A 36 -0.76 42.29 12.93
C THR A 36 0.63 41.76 12.58
N ALA A 37 0.97 40.61 13.15
CA ALA A 37 2.10 39.82 12.67
C ALA A 37 1.70 39.19 11.32
N SER A 38 1.65 39.98 10.26
CA SER A 38 1.68 39.50 8.88
C SER A 38 3.13 39.16 8.50
N ALA A 39 3.69 38.15 9.16
CA ALA A 39 4.80 37.41 8.57
C ALA A 39 4.18 36.27 7.76
N PRO A 40 4.51 36.09 6.47
CA PRO A 40 4.17 34.86 5.77
C PRO A 40 4.77 33.72 6.59
N ALA A 41 3.95 32.76 7.01
CA ALA A 41 4.47 31.52 7.56
C ALA A 41 5.36 30.89 6.48
N THR A 42 6.66 31.06 6.64
CA THR A 42 7.68 30.40 5.82
C THR A 42 7.39 28.90 5.82
N GLY A 43 7.62 28.23 4.68
CA GLY A 43 7.34 26.79 4.54
C GLY A 43 8.02 25.90 5.61
N GLU A 44 9.04 26.41 6.30
CA GLU A 44 9.68 25.75 7.44
C GLU A 44 8.78 25.65 8.69
N ALA A 45 7.95 26.66 9.01
CA ALA A 45 7.09 26.60 10.19
C ALA A 45 5.88 25.66 9.99
N SER A 46 5.31 25.62 8.77
CA SER A 46 4.24 24.68 8.41
C SER A 46 4.75 23.23 8.44
N THR A 47 5.92 22.97 7.86
CA THR A 47 6.51 21.62 7.84
C THR A 47 6.93 21.13 9.22
N LEU A 48 7.38 22.01 10.13
CA LEU A 48 7.63 21.64 11.54
C LEU A 48 6.33 21.26 12.26
N THR A 49 5.25 22.01 12.02
CA THR A 49 3.94 21.74 12.64
C THR A 49 3.36 20.41 12.15
N GLU A 50 3.48 20.11 10.86
CA GLU A 50 3.07 18.83 10.25
C GLU A 50 3.89 17.65 10.77
N ARG A 51 5.23 17.79 10.87
CA ARG A 51 6.10 16.76 11.47
C ARG A 51 5.71 16.48 12.92
N ASN A 52 5.43 17.52 13.71
CA ASN A 52 4.97 17.38 15.09
C ASN A 52 3.60 16.72 15.19
N ALA A 53 2.68 16.97 14.24
CA ALA A 53 1.39 16.28 14.18
C ALA A 53 1.55 14.79 13.83
N LYS A 54 2.36 14.47 12.82
CA LYS A 54 2.67 13.09 12.43
C LYS A 54 3.31 12.30 13.58
N GLN A 55 4.29 12.88 14.27
CA GLN A 55 4.95 12.20 15.39
C GLN A 55 3.97 11.92 16.54
N ARG A 56 3.12 12.91 16.89
CA ARG A 56 2.07 12.70 17.91
C ARG A 56 1.11 11.57 17.54
N LEU A 57 0.75 11.46 16.26
CA LEU A 57 -0.10 10.37 15.78
C LEU A 57 0.60 9.01 15.90
N ILE A 58 1.89 8.92 15.51
CA ILE A 58 2.70 7.71 15.69
C ILE A 58 2.72 7.28 17.16
N ASP A 59 3.05 8.20 18.07
CA ASP A 59 3.15 7.91 19.51
C ASP A 59 1.81 7.46 20.08
N THR A 60 0.72 8.09 19.65
CA THR A 60 -0.65 7.75 20.05
C THR A 60 -1.04 6.35 19.59
N LEU A 61 -0.80 6.02 18.31
CA LEU A 61 -1.08 4.70 17.76
C LEU A 61 -0.25 3.62 18.43
N GLN A 62 1.06 3.83 18.62
CA GLN A 62 1.93 2.87 19.30
C GLN A 62 1.46 2.63 20.74
N LYS A 63 1.02 3.68 21.45
CA LYS A 63 0.43 3.54 22.79
C LYS A 63 -0.86 2.72 22.75
N HIS A 64 -1.74 2.96 21.78
CA HIS A 64 -2.97 2.20 21.62
C HIS A 64 -2.70 0.72 21.27
N PHE A 65 -1.78 0.44 20.36
CA PHE A 65 -1.35 -0.92 20.03
C PHE A 65 -0.82 -1.66 21.26
N LYS A 66 0.09 -1.02 22.01
CA LYS A 66 0.61 -1.60 23.26
C LYS A 66 -0.49 -1.88 24.28
N THR A 67 -1.43 -0.94 24.45
CA THR A 67 -2.54 -1.09 25.41
C THR A 67 -3.49 -2.21 25.01
N ALA A 68 -3.74 -2.38 23.71
CA ALA A 68 -4.56 -3.45 23.15
C ALA A 68 -3.80 -4.78 22.98
N ASN A 69 -2.53 -4.85 23.39
CA ASN A 69 -1.65 -6.01 23.21
C ASN A 69 -1.50 -6.44 21.74
N ILE A 70 -1.48 -5.47 20.83
CA ILE A 70 -1.24 -5.65 19.40
C ILE A 70 0.24 -5.38 19.13
N ASN A 71 0.96 -6.37 18.59
CA ASN A 71 2.35 -6.21 18.16
C ASN A 71 2.40 -5.68 16.72
N ALA A 72 2.20 -4.38 16.55
CA ALA A 72 2.28 -3.70 15.26
C ALA A 72 3.32 -2.57 15.31
N LYS A 73 4.27 -2.60 14.37
CA LYS A 73 5.31 -1.59 14.24
C LYS A 73 4.99 -0.70 13.04
N ILE A 74 4.92 0.60 13.27
CA ILE A 74 4.65 1.60 12.24
C ILE A 74 5.94 1.88 11.47
N ILE A 75 5.90 1.69 10.14
CA ILE A 75 6.98 2.03 9.21
C ILE A 75 6.85 3.48 8.78
N ASP A 76 5.65 3.89 8.36
CA ASP A 76 5.40 5.24 7.86
C ASP A 76 3.93 5.63 8.07
N ILE A 77 3.68 6.94 8.11
CA ILE A 77 2.35 7.52 8.09
C ILE A 77 2.32 8.63 7.04
N LYS A 78 1.34 8.60 6.15
CA LYS A 78 1.12 9.63 5.13
C LYS A 78 -0.30 10.18 5.20
N THR A 79 -0.43 11.46 4.89
CA THR A 79 -1.74 12.08 4.67
C THR A 79 -2.38 11.50 3.42
N THR A 80 -3.70 11.35 3.43
CA THR A 80 -4.48 11.01 2.24
C THR A 80 -5.21 12.24 1.71
N GLU A 81 -5.81 12.13 0.51
CA GLU A 81 -6.71 13.17 0.00
C GLU A 81 -8.04 13.26 0.76
N VAL A 82 -8.37 12.24 1.59
CA VAL A 82 -9.56 12.24 2.43
C VAL A 82 -9.26 12.99 3.74
N PRO A 83 -10.03 14.05 4.07
CA PRO A 83 -9.82 14.80 5.31
C PRO A 83 -9.86 13.90 6.55
N ASN A 84 -8.94 14.15 7.49
CA ASN A 84 -8.83 13.41 8.75
C ASN A 84 -8.54 11.90 8.59
N LEU A 85 -8.06 11.46 7.41
CA LEU A 85 -7.69 10.08 7.16
C LEU A 85 -6.21 9.99 6.77
N PHE A 86 -5.48 9.15 7.48
CA PHE A 86 -4.05 8.92 7.30
C PHE A 86 -3.82 7.48 6.91
N TRP A 87 -2.96 7.25 5.93
CA TRP A 87 -2.48 5.93 5.55
C TRP A 87 -1.29 5.56 6.43
N VAL A 88 -1.33 4.37 7.02
CA VAL A 88 -0.34 3.85 7.96
C VAL A 88 0.24 2.57 7.39
N ASN A 89 1.55 2.59 7.14
CA ASN A 89 2.29 1.40 6.75
C ASN A 89 2.80 0.68 7.99
N LEU A 90 2.58 -0.63 8.06
CA LEU A 90 2.92 -1.48 9.19
C LEU A 90 3.92 -2.55 8.76
N GLU A 91 4.89 -2.87 9.61
CA GLU A 91 5.86 -3.94 9.34
C GLU A 91 5.18 -5.31 9.38
N GLY A 92 5.36 -6.11 8.34
CA GLY A 92 4.81 -7.45 8.21
C GLY A 92 3.28 -7.53 8.11
N MET A 93 2.59 -6.40 7.92
CA MET A 93 1.13 -6.33 7.88
C MET A 93 0.67 -5.44 6.72
N SER A 94 -0.54 -5.69 6.22
CA SER A 94 -1.16 -4.78 5.24
C SER A 94 -1.31 -3.39 5.83
N SER A 95 -1.12 -2.37 4.99
CA SER A 95 -1.34 -0.98 5.39
C SER A 95 -2.79 -0.76 5.80
N VAL A 96 -3.00 0.17 6.73
CA VAL A 96 -4.33 0.51 7.24
C VAL A 96 -4.54 2.02 7.19
N TYR A 97 -5.78 2.45 7.34
CA TYR A 97 -6.09 3.86 7.54
C TYR A 97 -6.39 4.15 9.01
N THR A 98 -6.18 5.40 9.42
CA THR A 98 -6.51 5.86 10.78
C THR A 98 -7.00 7.31 10.80
N THR A 99 -7.78 7.64 11.82
CA THR A 99 -8.19 9.03 12.12
C THR A 99 -7.02 9.84 12.69
N ALA A 100 -7.03 11.17 12.57
CA ALA A 100 -5.95 12.01 13.14
C ALA A 100 -5.77 11.86 14.66
N ASP A 101 -6.81 11.43 15.37
CA ASP A 101 -6.76 11.19 16.81
C ASP A 101 -6.27 9.77 17.18
N GLY A 102 -5.98 8.91 16.19
CA GLY A 102 -5.42 7.58 16.38
C GLY A 102 -6.36 6.57 17.06
N LYS A 103 -7.65 6.89 17.22
CA LYS A 103 -8.61 6.03 17.92
C LYS A 103 -9.23 4.94 17.06
N TYR A 104 -9.28 5.16 15.74
CA TYR A 104 -9.93 4.26 14.80
C TYR A 104 -8.91 3.76 13.77
N ILE A 105 -8.98 2.47 13.47
CA ILE A 105 -8.31 1.86 12.33
C ILE A 105 -9.39 1.41 11.35
N ILE A 106 -9.15 1.66 10.06
CA ILE A 106 -9.98 1.18 8.96
C ILE A 106 -9.10 0.30 8.08
N GLN A 107 -9.55 -0.92 7.84
CA GLN A 107 -8.87 -1.89 6.96
C GLN A 107 -9.66 -2.02 5.66
N GLY A 108 -8.93 -2.16 4.55
CA GLY A 108 -9.50 -2.25 3.21
C GLY A 108 -9.24 -1.00 2.38
N ASP A 109 -9.90 -0.92 1.24
CA ASP A 109 -9.66 0.13 0.25
C ASP A 109 -10.55 1.35 0.47
N VAL A 110 -10.00 2.52 0.16
CA VAL A 110 -10.76 3.77 0.09
C VAL A 110 -10.78 4.17 -1.38
N ILE A 111 -11.96 4.07 -1.99
CA ILE A 111 -12.14 4.33 -3.42
C ILE A 111 -12.72 5.72 -3.62
N ARG A 112 -11.98 6.60 -4.30
CA ARG A 112 -12.48 7.90 -4.74
C ARG A 112 -13.39 7.71 -5.96
N LEU A 113 -14.57 8.27 -5.86
CA LEU A 113 -15.57 8.36 -6.93
C LEU A 113 -15.56 9.76 -7.55
N GLY A 114 -16.10 9.90 -8.76
CA GLY A 114 -16.28 11.18 -9.44
C GLY A 114 -15.72 11.21 -10.87
N ASP A 115 -14.81 10.28 -11.19
CA ASP A 115 -14.25 10.10 -12.52
C ASP A 115 -14.90 8.92 -13.26
N LYS A 116 -14.54 8.74 -14.54
CA LYS A 116 -14.93 7.56 -15.33
C LYS A 116 -14.24 6.28 -14.84
N THR A 117 -13.20 6.41 -14.01
CA THR A 117 -12.41 5.33 -13.44
C THR A 117 -12.45 5.41 -11.93
N LEU A 118 -12.45 4.24 -11.28
CA LEU A 118 -12.30 4.15 -9.83
C LEU A 118 -10.81 4.37 -9.48
N HIS A 119 -10.56 5.15 -8.45
CA HIS A 119 -9.20 5.43 -7.96
C HIS A 119 -9.09 5.02 -6.51
N ASN A 120 -8.16 4.12 -6.18
CA ASN A 120 -7.90 3.80 -4.77
C ASN A 120 -6.93 4.83 -4.20
N VAL A 121 -7.31 5.43 -3.07
CA VAL A 121 -6.59 6.52 -2.40
C VAL A 121 -5.17 6.10 -1.99
N SER A 122 -4.94 4.81 -1.69
CA SER A 122 -3.62 4.32 -1.27
C SER A 122 -2.69 3.96 -2.41
N ASP A 123 -3.13 3.84 -3.66
CA ASP A 123 -2.32 3.23 -4.73
C ASP A 123 -0.95 3.90 -4.88
N ASN A 124 -0.94 5.23 -5.01
CA ASN A 124 0.31 5.99 -5.15
C ASN A 124 1.18 5.96 -3.87
N LEU A 125 0.54 5.94 -2.69
CA LEU A 125 1.25 5.90 -1.40
C LEU A 125 1.95 4.55 -1.22
N GLN A 126 1.25 3.46 -1.56
CA GLN A 126 1.76 2.10 -1.54
C GLN A 126 2.83 1.91 -2.61
N ALA A 127 2.63 2.41 -3.83
CA ALA A 127 3.63 2.33 -4.90
C ALA A 127 4.95 3.02 -4.51
N GLU A 128 4.90 4.21 -3.91
CA GLU A 128 6.11 4.89 -3.44
C GLU A 128 6.84 4.12 -2.33
N ALA A 129 6.09 3.48 -1.41
CA ALA A 129 6.67 2.64 -0.37
C ALA A 129 7.33 1.37 -0.97
N ASN A 130 6.60 0.70 -1.87
CA ASN A 130 7.07 -0.48 -2.59
C ASN A 130 8.32 -0.19 -3.43
N LYS A 131 8.36 0.95 -4.13
CA LYS A 131 9.51 1.37 -4.93
C LYS A 131 10.81 1.42 -4.10
N LYS A 132 10.73 1.96 -2.88
CA LYS A 132 11.89 2.04 -1.96
C LYS A 132 12.35 0.64 -1.53
N LEU A 133 11.40 -0.26 -1.27
CA LEU A 133 11.68 -1.63 -0.88
C LEU A 133 12.31 -2.43 -2.05
N LEU A 134 11.73 -2.32 -3.25
CA LEU A 134 12.24 -2.96 -4.46
C LEU A 134 13.63 -2.43 -4.88
N ALA A 135 13.91 -1.15 -4.66
CA ALA A 135 15.23 -0.56 -4.92
C ALA A 135 16.35 -1.15 -4.04
N GLY A 136 16.00 -1.76 -2.90
CA GLY A 136 16.94 -2.44 -2.02
C GLY A 136 17.30 -3.86 -2.47
N LEU A 137 16.60 -4.42 -3.47
CA LEU A 137 16.85 -5.77 -3.97
C LEU A 137 18.13 -5.82 -4.81
N LYS A 138 18.90 -6.88 -4.56
CA LYS A 138 20.07 -7.23 -5.38
C LYS A 138 19.65 -8.19 -6.49
N THR A 139 20.12 -7.96 -7.70
CA THR A 139 19.68 -8.76 -8.86
C THR A 139 20.15 -10.21 -8.76
N GLU A 140 21.30 -10.46 -8.13
CA GLU A 140 21.88 -11.79 -7.87
C GLU A 140 21.05 -12.65 -6.90
N ASP A 141 20.22 -12.01 -6.08
CA ASP A 141 19.30 -12.67 -5.16
C ASP A 141 17.97 -13.05 -5.85
N LEU A 142 17.73 -12.55 -7.06
CA LEU A 142 16.49 -12.77 -7.82
C LEU A 142 16.65 -13.92 -8.83
N LEU A 143 15.53 -14.51 -9.21
CA LEU A 143 15.47 -15.41 -10.35
C LEU A 143 14.99 -14.63 -11.58
N VAL A 144 15.94 -14.29 -12.48
CA VAL A 144 15.71 -13.34 -13.57
C VAL A 144 15.51 -14.05 -14.91
N TYR A 145 14.39 -13.78 -15.57
CA TYR A 145 14.12 -14.13 -16.97
C TYR A 145 14.26 -12.88 -17.82
N LYS A 146 15.37 -12.80 -18.57
CA LYS A 146 15.70 -11.62 -19.39
C LYS A 146 14.72 -11.47 -20.55
N ALA A 147 14.42 -10.22 -20.89
CA ALA A 147 13.72 -9.89 -22.12
C ALA A 147 14.49 -10.42 -23.35
N LYS A 148 13.77 -10.84 -24.38
CA LYS A 148 14.38 -11.14 -25.68
C LYS A 148 14.60 -9.81 -26.43
N GLY A 149 15.84 -9.54 -26.82
CA GLY A 149 16.20 -8.27 -27.45
C GLY A 149 16.34 -7.13 -26.43
N LYS A 150 15.88 -5.93 -26.78
CA LYS A 150 15.96 -4.75 -25.90
C LYS A 150 14.90 -4.84 -24.79
N THR A 151 15.33 -4.75 -23.53
CA THR A 151 14.43 -4.61 -22.37
C THR A 151 13.66 -3.29 -22.48
N LYS A 152 12.33 -3.39 -22.55
CA LYS A 152 11.37 -2.27 -22.55
C LYS A 152 10.77 -2.03 -21.18
N HIS A 153 10.50 -3.12 -20.45
CA HIS A 153 9.91 -3.09 -19.11
C HIS A 153 10.60 -4.11 -18.22
N VAL A 154 10.59 -3.85 -16.91
CA VAL A 154 11.03 -4.78 -15.87
C VAL A 154 9.88 -4.95 -14.89
N VAL A 155 9.57 -6.19 -14.52
CA VAL A 155 8.57 -6.49 -13.50
C VAL A 155 9.16 -7.36 -12.40
N TYR A 156 8.75 -7.08 -11.17
CA TYR A 156 9.01 -7.91 -10.00
C TYR A 156 7.80 -8.77 -9.72
N VAL A 157 7.99 -10.07 -9.54
CA VAL A 157 6.88 -10.99 -9.29
C VAL A 157 7.18 -11.83 -8.06
N PHE A 158 6.39 -11.64 -7.01
CA PHE A 158 6.39 -12.56 -5.88
C PHE A 158 5.72 -13.86 -6.32
N THR A 159 6.45 -14.97 -6.23
CA THR A 159 6.06 -16.25 -6.82
C THR A 159 6.26 -17.42 -5.85
N ASP A 160 5.50 -18.49 -6.07
CA ASP A 160 5.53 -19.73 -5.30
C ASP A 160 5.42 -20.91 -6.27
N ALA A 161 6.38 -21.84 -6.25
CA ALA A 161 6.37 -23.02 -7.11
C ALA A 161 5.12 -23.91 -6.88
N SER A 162 4.50 -23.86 -5.70
CA SER A 162 3.27 -24.59 -5.40
C SER A 162 1.98 -23.91 -5.89
N CYS A 163 2.06 -22.67 -6.40
CA CYS A 163 0.89 -21.90 -6.78
C CYS A 163 0.45 -22.17 -8.23
N PRO A 164 -0.79 -22.63 -8.48
CA PRO A 164 -1.28 -22.92 -9.83
C PRO A 164 -1.26 -21.71 -10.78
N TYR A 165 -1.51 -20.50 -10.26
CA TYR A 165 -1.44 -19.29 -11.08
C TYR A 165 -0.01 -18.81 -11.31
N CYS A 166 0.94 -19.14 -10.43
CA CYS A 166 2.36 -18.94 -10.70
C CYS A 166 2.81 -19.88 -11.82
N HIS A 167 2.35 -21.14 -11.81
CA HIS A 167 2.59 -22.09 -12.88
C HIS A 167 2.09 -21.54 -14.23
N LYS A 168 0.84 -21.09 -14.28
CA LYS A 168 0.26 -20.47 -15.48
C LYS A 168 1.02 -19.22 -15.95
N LEU A 169 1.48 -18.37 -15.03
CA LEU A 169 2.31 -17.21 -15.39
C LEU A 169 3.65 -17.67 -15.98
N HIS A 170 4.23 -18.71 -15.40
CA HIS A 170 5.53 -19.24 -15.77
C HIS A 170 5.51 -19.90 -17.16
N GLU A 171 4.44 -20.62 -17.52
CA GLU A 171 4.19 -21.14 -18.87
C GLU A 171 4.25 -20.02 -19.95
N HIS A 172 3.87 -18.79 -19.58
CA HIS A 172 3.87 -17.65 -20.48
C HIS A 172 5.17 -16.83 -20.49
N ILE A 173 6.20 -17.19 -19.71
CA ILE A 173 7.48 -16.47 -19.68
C ILE A 173 8.12 -16.32 -21.08
N PRO A 174 8.11 -17.33 -21.97
CA PRO A 174 8.63 -17.17 -23.32
C PRO A 174 7.91 -16.09 -24.15
N GLU A 175 6.61 -15.91 -23.94
CA GLU A 175 5.79 -14.88 -24.62
C GLU A 175 6.00 -13.50 -23.98
N ILE A 176 6.02 -13.42 -22.65
CA ILE A 176 6.27 -12.18 -21.89
C ILE A 176 7.65 -11.61 -22.26
N THR A 177 8.69 -12.45 -22.23
CA THR A 177 10.06 -12.03 -22.57
C THR A 177 10.20 -11.64 -24.04
N ALA A 178 9.46 -12.28 -24.95
CA ALA A 178 9.42 -11.90 -26.37
C ALA A 178 8.84 -10.49 -26.61
N GLN A 179 8.00 -9.98 -25.71
CA GLN A 179 7.44 -8.63 -25.79
C GLN A 179 8.41 -7.54 -25.27
N GLY A 180 9.62 -7.92 -24.81
CA GLY A 180 10.61 -7.01 -24.26
C GLY A 180 10.48 -6.80 -22.74
N ILE A 181 9.77 -7.68 -22.04
CA ILE A 181 9.54 -7.60 -20.60
C ILE A 181 10.55 -8.53 -19.89
N GLU A 182 11.37 -7.97 -19.00
CA GLU A 182 12.20 -8.75 -18.09
C GLU A 182 11.40 -9.07 -16.81
N VAL A 183 11.40 -10.34 -16.42
CA VAL A 183 10.67 -10.82 -15.24
C VAL A 183 11.67 -11.19 -14.15
N ARG A 184 11.52 -10.61 -12.97
CA ARG A 184 12.36 -10.87 -11.79
C ARG A 184 11.52 -11.53 -10.71
N TYR A 185 11.70 -12.82 -10.52
CA TYR A 185 11.03 -13.57 -9.48
C TYR A 185 11.66 -13.32 -8.11
N ILE A 186 10.77 -13.09 -7.14
CA ILE A 186 11.05 -12.98 -5.71
C ILE A 186 10.33 -14.14 -5.04
N ALA A 187 11.03 -14.92 -4.23
CA ALA A 187 10.44 -16.07 -3.56
C ALA A 187 9.41 -15.62 -2.52
N TRP A 188 8.19 -16.15 -2.62
CA TRP A 188 7.12 -15.92 -1.64
C TRP A 188 6.30 -17.20 -1.46
N PRO A 189 6.84 -18.21 -0.76
CA PRO A 189 6.08 -19.42 -0.48
C PRO A 189 4.86 -19.07 0.37
N ARG A 190 3.66 -19.46 -0.08
CA ARG A 190 2.38 -19.10 0.57
C ARG A 190 2.18 -19.74 1.95
N GLY A 191 3.11 -20.59 2.38
CA GLY A 191 3.12 -21.24 3.69
C GLY A 191 4.49 -21.85 3.98
N GLU A 192 4.78 -22.05 5.26
CA GLU A 192 6.04 -22.60 5.76
C GLU A 192 6.38 -23.97 5.14
N GLN A 193 5.38 -24.78 4.82
CA GLN A 193 5.58 -26.07 4.17
C GLN A 193 6.17 -25.98 2.76
N PHE A 194 6.07 -24.82 2.10
CA PHE A 194 6.60 -24.60 0.75
C PHE A 194 7.98 -23.91 0.76
N MET A 195 8.44 -23.43 1.92
CA MET A 195 9.77 -22.82 2.08
C MET A 195 10.91 -23.73 1.61
N PRO A 196 11.00 -25.02 2.02
CA PRO A 196 12.13 -25.86 1.65
C PRO A 196 12.32 -26.05 0.13
N ALA A 197 11.21 -26.09 -0.62
CA ALA A 197 11.26 -26.20 -2.07
C ALA A 197 11.83 -24.92 -2.71
N MET A 198 11.37 -23.75 -2.25
CA MET A 198 11.89 -22.46 -2.73
C MET A 198 13.36 -22.24 -2.32
N GLU A 199 13.75 -22.63 -1.11
CA GLU A 199 15.15 -22.61 -0.67
C GLU A 199 16.02 -23.52 -1.55
N SER A 200 15.53 -24.73 -1.88
CA SER A 200 16.26 -25.66 -2.75
C SER A 200 16.44 -25.11 -4.17
N VAL A 201 15.42 -24.43 -4.72
CA VAL A 201 15.55 -23.69 -5.99
C VAL A 201 16.66 -22.63 -5.88
N TRP A 202 16.62 -21.80 -4.84
CA TRP A 202 17.59 -20.69 -4.69
C TRP A 202 19.01 -21.14 -4.35
N CYS A 203 19.17 -22.36 -3.85
CA CYS A 203 20.45 -23.01 -3.62
C CYS A 203 20.97 -23.81 -4.82
N SER A 204 20.17 -23.96 -5.89
CA SER A 204 20.62 -24.61 -7.12
C SER A 204 21.68 -23.78 -7.84
N ALA A 205 22.65 -24.47 -8.45
CA ALA A 205 23.61 -23.85 -9.37
C ALA A 205 22.91 -23.26 -10.61
N ASP A 206 21.84 -23.91 -11.06
CA ASP A 206 20.92 -23.40 -12.08
C ASP A 206 19.53 -23.21 -11.46
N ARG A 207 19.26 -21.98 -11.03
CA ARG A 207 17.98 -21.62 -10.39
C ARG A 207 16.81 -21.66 -11.37
N GLN A 208 17.04 -21.40 -12.65
CA GLN A 208 15.96 -21.47 -13.66
C GLN A 208 15.55 -22.91 -13.85
N ALA A 209 16.49 -23.81 -14.15
CA ALA A 209 16.18 -25.23 -14.31
C ALA A 209 15.55 -25.85 -13.06
N ALA A 210 16.01 -25.46 -11.86
CA ALA A 210 15.41 -25.94 -10.61
C ALA A 210 13.99 -25.41 -10.40
N PHE A 211 13.73 -24.13 -10.73
CA PHE A 211 12.38 -23.57 -10.62
C PHE A 211 11.42 -24.21 -11.62
N ASP A 212 11.85 -24.41 -12.88
CA ASP A 212 11.07 -25.07 -13.92
C ASP A 212 10.64 -26.49 -13.47
N GLN A 213 11.57 -27.23 -12.84
CA GLN A 213 11.26 -28.54 -12.24
C GLN A 213 10.27 -28.41 -11.08
N ALA A 214 10.55 -27.55 -10.10
CA ALA A 214 9.70 -27.40 -8.93
C ALA A 214 8.27 -26.97 -9.28
N ILE A 215 8.12 -26.00 -10.18
CA ILE A 215 6.82 -25.46 -10.58
C ILE A 215 6.02 -26.44 -11.46
N SER A 216 6.69 -27.39 -12.12
CA SER A 216 6.04 -28.52 -12.80
C SER A 216 5.54 -29.61 -11.84
N GLY A 217 5.80 -29.47 -10.53
CA GLY A 217 5.41 -30.41 -9.48
C GLY A 217 6.47 -31.48 -9.17
N ALA A 218 7.67 -31.40 -9.78
CA ALA A 218 8.76 -32.31 -9.45
C ALA A 218 9.34 -31.98 -8.06
N GLN A 219 9.70 -33.03 -7.31
CA GLN A 219 10.36 -32.87 -6.03
C GLN A 219 11.86 -32.65 -6.25
N LEU A 220 12.35 -31.49 -5.82
CA LEU A 220 13.78 -31.19 -5.84
C LEU A 220 14.50 -31.92 -4.70
N PRO A 221 15.75 -32.38 -4.93
CA PRO A 221 16.63 -32.77 -3.84
C PRO A 221 16.76 -31.62 -2.83
N PRO A 222 16.63 -31.87 -1.51
CA PRO A 222 16.82 -30.83 -0.51
C PRO A 222 18.21 -30.22 -0.61
N ALA A 223 18.28 -28.90 -0.73
CA ALA A 223 19.54 -28.16 -0.73
C ALA A 223 19.48 -27.02 0.29
N THR A 224 20.57 -26.85 1.06
CA THR A 224 20.70 -25.79 2.05
C THR A 224 21.95 -24.99 1.79
N CYS A 225 21.81 -23.68 1.74
CA CYS A 225 22.86 -22.71 1.54
C CYS A 225 22.42 -21.37 2.14
N LYS A 226 23.34 -20.40 2.26
CA LYS A 226 22.94 -19.02 2.54
C LYS A 226 22.14 -18.51 1.33
N ASN A 227 20.85 -18.25 1.53
CA ASN A 227 19.92 -17.86 0.47
C ASN A 227 18.99 -16.73 0.95
N PRO A 228 18.38 -15.97 0.03
CA PRO A 228 17.56 -14.81 0.36
C PRO A 228 16.07 -15.13 0.58
N VAL A 229 15.64 -16.39 0.54
CA VAL A 229 14.20 -16.74 0.46
C VAL A 229 13.40 -16.22 1.66
N ARG A 230 13.97 -16.30 2.87
CA ARG A 230 13.34 -15.76 4.09
C ARG A 230 13.23 -14.24 4.08
N ASP A 231 14.28 -13.56 3.63
CA ASP A 231 14.29 -12.09 3.51
C ASP A 231 13.30 -11.63 2.43
N GLN A 232 13.19 -12.37 1.33
CA GLN A 232 12.23 -12.12 0.24
C GLN A 232 10.78 -12.34 0.68
N TYR A 233 10.53 -13.37 1.47
CA TYR A 233 9.23 -13.60 2.08
C TYR A 233 8.83 -12.43 2.99
N GLN A 234 9.74 -11.99 3.87
CA GLN A 234 9.51 -10.85 4.75
C GLN A 234 9.30 -9.54 3.98
N LEU A 235 10.06 -9.33 2.90
CA LEU A 235 9.86 -8.20 1.99
C LEU A 235 8.43 -8.21 1.42
N GLY A 236 7.93 -9.36 0.98
CA GLY A 236 6.56 -9.47 0.48
C GLY A 236 5.52 -9.13 1.54
N LEU A 237 5.72 -9.57 2.80
CA LEU A 237 4.84 -9.18 3.91
C LEU A 237 4.84 -7.65 4.12
N ASN A 238 6.01 -7.01 4.07
CA ASN A 238 6.16 -5.56 4.21
C ASN A 238 5.58 -4.78 3.02
N MET A 239 5.48 -5.41 1.85
CA MET A 239 4.82 -4.85 0.66
C MET A 239 3.30 -5.15 0.62
N GLY A 240 2.77 -5.87 1.61
CA GLY A 240 1.37 -6.25 1.68
C GLY A 240 0.97 -7.39 0.73
N VAL A 241 1.92 -8.17 0.24
CA VAL A 241 1.66 -9.36 -0.58
C VAL A 241 0.84 -10.36 0.23
N ASN A 242 -0.34 -10.71 -0.28
CA ASN A 242 -1.29 -11.63 0.36
C ASN A 242 -1.68 -12.82 -0.53
N GLY A 243 -1.06 -12.93 -1.71
CA GLY A 243 -1.30 -13.98 -2.68
C GLY A 243 -0.25 -13.97 -3.77
N THR A 244 -0.10 -15.09 -4.47
CA THR A 244 0.85 -15.22 -5.59
C THR A 244 0.15 -15.72 -6.86
N PRO A 245 0.61 -15.33 -8.06
CA PRO A 245 1.67 -14.35 -8.28
C PRO A 245 1.20 -12.94 -7.90
N ALA A 246 2.11 -12.09 -7.42
CA ALA A 246 1.85 -10.66 -7.23
C ALA A 246 2.86 -9.86 -8.06
N ILE A 247 2.37 -9.12 -9.06
CA ILE A 247 3.20 -8.46 -10.07
C ILE A 247 3.30 -6.96 -9.77
N TYR A 248 4.52 -6.44 -9.78
CA TYR A 248 4.83 -5.03 -9.59
C TYR A 248 5.73 -4.50 -10.71
N ASN A 249 5.57 -3.24 -11.10
CA ASN A 249 6.54 -2.56 -11.98
C ASN A 249 7.69 -1.93 -11.16
N VAL A 250 8.62 -1.23 -11.84
CA VAL A 250 9.78 -0.60 -11.20
C VAL A 250 9.41 0.65 -10.42
N GLU A 251 8.23 1.22 -10.67
CA GLU A 251 7.63 2.32 -9.92
C GLU A 251 6.96 1.85 -8.62
N GLY A 252 6.92 0.53 -8.38
CA GLY A 252 6.32 -0.09 -7.19
C GLY A 252 4.81 -0.26 -7.27
N GLU A 253 4.19 0.06 -8.40
CA GLU A 253 2.76 -0.10 -8.63
C GLU A 253 2.41 -1.58 -8.73
N TYR A 254 1.31 -1.97 -8.07
CA TYR A 254 0.77 -3.31 -8.15
C TYR A 254 -0.05 -3.45 -9.45
N LEU A 255 0.41 -4.32 -10.35
CA LEU A 255 -0.25 -4.54 -11.64
C LEU A 255 -1.40 -5.55 -11.53
N GLY A 256 -1.31 -6.45 -10.55
CA GLY A 256 -2.31 -7.47 -10.29
C GLY A 256 -1.71 -8.83 -9.94
N GLY A 257 -2.60 -9.82 -9.87
CA GLY A 257 -2.25 -11.21 -9.66
C GLY A 257 -1.67 -11.86 -10.91
N TYR A 258 -2.21 -13.00 -11.33
CA TYR A 258 -1.94 -13.51 -12.67
C TYR A 258 -2.52 -12.56 -13.72
N LEU A 259 -1.69 -12.18 -14.70
CA LEU A 259 -2.09 -11.44 -15.89
C LEU A 259 -1.63 -12.22 -17.12
N ALA A 260 -2.48 -12.31 -18.15
CA ALA A 260 -2.06 -12.83 -19.44
C ALA A 260 -1.02 -11.88 -20.10
N PRO A 261 -0.15 -12.35 -21.01
CA PRO A 261 0.95 -11.54 -21.54
C PRO A 261 0.50 -10.21 -22.16
N SER A 262 -0.60 -10.22 -22.93
CA SER A 262 -1.17 -9.02 -23.53
C SER A 262 -1.74 -8.04 -22.49
N GLU A 263 -2.36 -8.55 -21.44
CA GLU A 263 -2.88 -7.73 -20.34
C GLU A 263 -1.74 -7.11 -19.52
N LEU A 264 -0.71 -7.89 -19.20
CA LEU A 264 0.49 -7.40 -18.54
C LEU A 264 1.14 -6.27 -19.35
N LEU A 265 1.30 -6.45 -20.67
CA LEU A 265 1.83 -5.40 -21.53
C LEU A 265 0.94 -4.15 -21.52
N ASN A 266 -0.39 -4.30 -21.50
CA ASN A 266 -1.31 -3.16 -21.44
C ASN A 266 -1.24 -2.42 -20.11
N ARG A 267 -0.96 -3.11 -19.00
CA ARG A 267 -0.74 -2.50 -17.68
C ARG A 267 0.59 -1.76 -17.57
N LEU A 268 1.55 -2.05 -18.44
CA LEU A 268 2.90 -1.48 -18.45
C LEU A 268 3.06 -0.29 -19.42
N LYS A 269 2.03 0.02 -20.22
CA LYS A 269 1.98 1.14 -21.16
C LYS A 269 1.32 2.34 -20.53
#